data_AF-A0A2P4S342-F1
#
_entry.id   AF-A0A2P4S342-F1
#
_cell.length_a   1.000
_cell.length_b   1.000
_cell.length_c   1.000
_cell.angle_alpha   90.00
_cell.angle_beta   90.00
_cell.angle_gamma   90.00
#
_symmetry.space_group_name_H-M   'P 1'
#
loop_
_entity.id
_entity.type
_entity.pdbx_description
1 polymer ?
#
loop_
_entity_poly.entity_id
_entity_poly.type
_entity_poly.pdbx_seq_one_letter_code
_entity_poly.pdbx_strand_id
1 'polypeptide(L)'
;LVIETLREVDPTRKCYRMVGGILVERTVKEVLPALEGNREQISKIIETLSQQLQSKGRELNEFREKHNIRLVGEDDPRQPPKDGTEGGKGGAAGVLVS
;
A
#
# COMPACT_ATOMS: atom_id res chain seq x y z
N LEU A 1 -12.36 3.06 19.93
CA LEU A 1 -12.31 4.46 20.40
C LEU A 1 -13.59 5.25 20.10
N VAL A 2 -13.83 5.80 18.89
CA VAL A 2 -15.00 6.70 18.67
C VAL A 2 -16.36 5.98 18.74
N ILE A 3 -16.48 4.80 18.10
CA ILE A 3 -17.72 4.00 18.11
C ILE A 3 -18.05 3.54 19.53
N GLU A 4 -17.05 3.09 20.29
CA GLU A 4 -17.21 2.67 21.69
C GLU A 4 -17.73 3.81 22.57
N THR A 5 -17.13 5.01 22.45
CA THR A 5 -17.58 6.16 23.23
C THR A 5 -19.01 6.60 22.89
N LEU A 6 -19.44 6.45 21.63
CA LEU A 6 -20.80 6.83 21.22
C LEU A 6 -21.87 5.80 21.61
N ARG A 7 -21.48 4.55 21.91
CA ARG A 7 -22.41 3.52 22.39
C ARG A 7 -22.88 3.76 23.82
N GLU A 8 -22.06 4.42 24.63
CA GLU A 8 -22.39 4.77 26.03
C GLU A 8 -23.25 6.05 26.13
N VAL A 9 -23.44 6.75 25.01
CA VAL A 9 -24.17 8.01 24.93
C VAL A 9 -25.61 7.77 24.49
N ASP A 10 -26.54 8.57 25.03
CA ASP A 10 -27.96 8.52 24.69
C ASP A 10 -28.18 8.59 23.15
N PRO A 11 -28.92 7.64 22.54
CA PRO A 11 -29.18 7.59 21.10
C PRO A 11 -29.91 8.81 20.53
N THR A 12 -30.70 9.50 21.36
CA THR A 12 -31.49 10.69 21.00
C THR A 12 -30.68 11.97 21.13
N ARG A 13 -29.51 11.93 21.77
CA ARG A 13 -28.63 13.08 21.91
C ARG A 13 -28.20 13.60 20.54
N LYS A 14 -28.25 14.92 20.38
CA LYS A 14 -27.75 15.60 19.19
C LYS A 14 -26.25 15.38 19.05
N CYS A 15 -25.81 15.07 17.84
CA CYS A 15 -24.43 14.96 17.45
C CYS A 15 -24.20 15.81 16.18
N TYR A 16 -22.97 16.27 16.00
CA TYR A 16 -22.61 17.08 14.83
C TYR A 16 -21.58 16.34 14.00
N ARG A 17 -21.84 16.20 12.70
CA ARG A 17 -20.92 15.61 11.74
C ARG A 17 -20.29 16.73 10.92
N MET A 18 -18.97 16.78 10.89
CA MET A 18 -18.23 17.71 10.04
C MET A 18 -18.09 17.15 8.63
N VAL A 19 -18.52 17.92 7.62
CA VAL A 19 -18.38 17.57 6.20
C VAL A 19 -17.95 18.81 5.44
N GLY A 20 -16.75 18.78 4.85
CA GLY A 20 -16.25 19.88 4.01
C GLY A 20 -16.21 21.26 4.69
N GLY A 21 -16.01 21.30 6.01
CA GLY A 21 -16.00 22.54 6.80
C GLY A 21 -17.37 22.98 7.35
N ILE A 22 -18.45 22.27 7.03
CA ILE A 22 -19.80 22.54 7.56
C ILE A 22 -20.15 21.49 8.63
N LEU A 23 -20.75 21.93 9.73
CA LEU A 23 -21.29 21.04 10.76
C LEU A 23 -22.76 20.73 10.46
N VAL A 24 -23.05 19.44 10.28
CA VAL A 24 -24.41 18.93 10.06
C VAL A 24 -24.95 18.36 11.36
N GLU A 25 -26.10 18.86 11.81
CA GLU A 25 -26.80 18.34 12.98
C GLU A 25 -27.45 16.99 12.66
N ARG A 26 -27.21 15.99 13.52
CA ARG A 26 -27.72 14.63 13.46
C ARG A 26 -27.97 14.10 14.86
N THR A 27 -28.45 12.87 14.98
CA THR A 27 -28.58 12.16 16.26
C THR A 27 -27.60 10.99 16.33
N VAL A 28 -27.24 10.56 17.55
CA VAL A 28 -26.34 9.41 17.74
C VAL A 28 -26.88 8.16 17.04
N LYS A 29 -28.20 7.91 17.12
CA LYS A 29 -28.86 6.79 16.40
C LYS A 29 -28.69 6.82 14.88
N GLU A 30 -28.52 8.00 14.27
CA GLU A 30 -28.32 8.15 12.83
C GLU A 30 -26.84 8.02 12.44
N VAL A 31 -25.94 8.43 13.34
CA VAL A 31 -24.49 8.46 13.06
C VAL A 31 -23.81 7.15 13.39
N LEU A 32 -24.25 6.44 14.43
CA LEU A 32 -23.63 5.18 14.86
C LEU A 32 -23.58 4.12 13.75
N PRO A 33 -24.68 3.83 13.02
CA PRO A 33 -24.66 2.81 11.96
C PRO A 33 -23.75 3.22 10.80
N ALA A 34 -23.69 4.52 10.48
CA ALA A 34 -22.82 5.04 9.44
C ALA A 34 -21.34 4.88 9.80
N LEU A 35 -20.96 5.09 11.07
CA LEU A 35 -19.59 4.90 11.53
C LEU A 35 -19.18 3.41 11.51
N GLU A 36 -20.07 2.53 11.93
CA GLU A 36 -19.83 1.07 11.91
C GLU A 36 -19.68 0.56 10.47
N GLY A 37 -20.61 0.91 9.58
CA GLY A 37 -20.53 0.53 8.17
C GLY A 37 -19.27 1.06 7.47
N ASN A 38 -18.91 2.32 7.72
CA ASN A 38 -17.69 2.90 7.15
C ASN A 38 -16.43 2.18 7.64
N ARG A 39 -16.35 1.85 8.94
CA ARG A 39 -15.23 1.09 9.49
C ARG A 39 -15.10 -0.27 8.82
N GLU A 40 -16.19 -1.01 8.67
CA GLU A 40 -16.17 -2.32 8.01
C GLU A 40 -15.75 -2.23 6.54
N GLN A 41 -16.25 -1.23 5.81
CA GLN A 41 -15.87 -1.01 4.43
C GLN A 41 -14.38 -0.71 4.29
N ILE A 42 -13.83 0.16 5.15
CA ILE A 42 -12.40 0.47 5.16
C ILE A 42 -11.58 -0.81 5.43
N SER A 43 -11.96 -1.63 6.41
CA SER A 43 -11.27 -2.89 6.68
C SER A 43 -11.26 -3.83 5.47
N LYS A 44 -12.41 -3.99 4.79
CA LYS A 44 -12.51 -4.81 3.56
C LYS A 44 -11.62 -4.29 2.44
N ILE A 45 -11.54 -2.97 2.29
CA ILE A 45 -10.68 -2.33 1.27
C ILE A 45 -9.20 -2.60 1.60
N ILE A 46 -8.80 -2.51 2.86
CA ILE A 46 -7.42 -2.81 3.30
C ILE A 46 -7.05 -4.26 2.97
N GLU A 47 -7.94 -5.21 3.27
CA GLU A 47 -7.73 -6.62 2.95
C GLU A 47 -7.61 -6.85 1.43
N THR A 48 -8.51 -6.23 0.67
CA THR A 48 -8.49 -6.31 -0.81
C THR A 48 -7.19 -5.75 -1.38
N LEU A 49 -6.75 -4.59 -0.91
CA LEU A 49 -5.48 -3.98 -1.33
C LEU A 49 -4.28 -4.85 -0.95
N SER A 50 -4.30 -5.47 0.22
CA SER A 50 -3.24 -6.39 0.66
C SER A 50 -3.16 -7.62 -0.25
N GLN A 51 -4.30 -8.18 -0.64
CA GLN A 51 -4.36 -9.29 -1.60
C GLN A 51 -3.85 -8.88 -2.98
N GLN A 52 -4.22 -7.69 -3.46
CA GLN A 52 -3.72 -7.16 -4.74
C GLN A 52 -2.21 -6.98 -4.71
N LEU A 53 -1.65 -6.46 -3.61
CA LEU A 53 -0.21 -6.28 -3.44
C LEU A 53 0.52 -7.64 -3.48
N GLN A 54 0.00 -8.65 -2.78
CA GLN A 54 0.56 -10.00 -2.82
C GLN A 54 0.45 -10.66 -4.21
N SER A 55 -0.70 -10.52 -4.89
CA SER A 55 -0.87 -11.05 -6.25
C SER A 55 0.12 -10.42 -7.20
N LYS A 56 0.24 -9.08 -7.19
CA LYS A 56 1.18 -8.36 -8.04
C LYS A 56 2.63 -8.65 -7.69
N GLY A 57 2.94 -8.85 -6.41
CA GLY A 57 4.27 -9.30 -5.97
C GLY A 57 4.64 -10.66 -6.57
N ARG A 58 3.71 -11.62 -6.58
CA ARG A 58 3.92 -12.94 -7.23
C ARG A 58 4.07 -12.81 -8.73
N GLU A 59 3.19 -12.06 -9.39
CA GLU A 59 3.27 -11.82 -10.84
C GLU A 59 4.61 -11.18 -11.24
N LEU A 60 5.11 -10.23 -10.44
CA LEU A 60 6.42 -9.60 -10.66
C LEU A 60 7.57 -10.60 -10.49
N ASN A 61 7.53 -11.45 -9.47
CA ASN A 61 8.58 -12.46 -9.26
C ASN A 61 8.58 -13.50 -10.38
N GLU A 62 7.41 -14.01 -10.78
CA GLU A 62 7.30 -14.93 -11.91
C GLU A 62 7.81 -14.30 -13.21
N PHE A 63 7.50 -13.03 -13.44
CA PHE A 63 7.98 -12.31 -14.62
C PHE A 63 9.50 -12.14 -14.60
N ARG A 64 10.09 -11.86 -13.43
CA ARG A 64 11.55 -11.80 -13.25
C ARG A 64 12.21 -13.14 -13.56
N GLU A 65 11.67 -14.24 -13.05
CA GLU A 65 12.20 -15.59 -13.26
C GLU A 65 12.08 -16.02 -14.74
N LYS A 66 10.90 -15.84 -15.35
CA LYS A 66 10.65 -16.24 -16.75
C LYS A 66 11.52 -15.47 -17.75
N HIS A 67 11.83 -14.21 -17.46
CA HIS A 67 12.56 -13.33 -18.38
C HIS A 67 13.99 -13.01 -17.92
N ASN A 68 14.46 -13.65 -16.84
CA ASN A 68 15.80 -13.45 -16.28
C ASN A 68 16.12 -11.96 -16.00
N ILE A 69 15.11 -11.16 -15.61
CA ILE A 69 15.21 -9.71 -15.45
C ILE A 69 15.96 -9.39 -14.16
N ARG A 70 17.07 -8.65 -14.28
CA ARG A 70 17.92 -8.21 -13.17
C ARG A 70 17.62 -6.76 -12.85
N LEU A 71 17.33 -6.47 -11.58
CA LEU A 71 17.31 -5.10 -11.09
C LEU A 71 18.76 -4.59 -11.04
N VAL A 72 19.01 -3.44 -11.67
CA VAL A 72 20.34 -2.82 -11.67
C VAL A 72 20.66 -2.40 -10.24
N GLY A 73 21.52 -3.14 -9.55
CA GLY A 73 21.96 -2.86 -8.17
C GLY A 73 21.97 -4.04 -7.18
N GLU A 74 21.50 -5.23 -7.55
CA GLU A 74 21.70 -6.44 -6.72
C GLU A 74 22.98 -7.18 -7.15
N ASP A 75 23.96 -7.26 -6.26
CA ASP A 75 25.15 -8.12 -6.40
C ASP A 75 24.75 -9.58 -6.22
N ASP A 76 25.13 -10.41 -7.20
CA ASP A 76 24.78 -11.84 -7.27
C ASP A 76 25.85 -12.70 -6.56
N PRO A 77 25.49 -13.60 -5.62
CA PRO A 77 26.42 -14.54 -4.99
C PRO A 77 26.71 -15.78 -5.85
N ARG A 78 26.25 -15.86 -7.11
CA ARG A 78 26.53 -16.96 -8.06
C ARG A 78 27.65 -16.61 -9.04
N GLN A 79 28.36 -15.50 -8.86
CA GLN A 79 29.65 -15.33 -9.49
C GLN A 79 30.68 -16.23 -8.78
N PRO A 80 31.37 -17.15 -9.48
CA PRO A 80 32.62 -17.66 -8.94
C PRO A 80 33.56 -16.46 -8.73
N PRO A 81 34.41 -16.48 -7.68
CA PRO A 81 35.29 -15.36 -7.39
C PRO A 81 36.10 -15.03 -8.64
N LYS A 82 35.98 -13.79 -9.12
CA LYS A 82 36.85 -13.28 -10.17
C LYS A 82 38.23 -13.09 -9.55
N ASP A 83 39.06 -14.12 -9.63
CA ASP A 83 40.50 -13.99 -9.53
C ASP A 83 40.98 -13.05 -10.64
N GLY A 84 41.75 -12.04 -10.24
CA GLY A 84 42.16 -10.95 -11.11
C GLY A 84 43.16 -11.39 -12.19
N THR A 85 43.16 -10.67 -13.31
CA THR A 85 44.36 -10.17 -14.02
C THR A 85 43.90 -9.19 -15.13
N GLU A 86 44.74 -8.18 -15.35
CA GLU A 86 44.57 -6.93 -16.09
C GLU A 86 44.20 -7.03 -17.59
N GLY A 87 43.60 -5.94 -18.10
CA GLY A 87 43.96 -5.37 -19.40
C GLY A 87 42.95 -5.50 -20.56
N GLY A 88 42.36 -4.37 -20.99
CA GLY A 88 41.75 -4.27 -22.32
C GLY A 88 40.72 -3.15 -22.51
N LYS A 89 41.13 -2.04 -23.12
CA LYS A 89 40.27 -0.94 -23.62
C LYS A 89 39.15 -1.45 -24.54
N GLY A 90 37.96 -0.84 -24.45
CA GLY A 90 37.06 -0.69 -25.61
C GLY A 90 35.56 -0.65 -25.30
N GLY A 91 34.90 0.46 -25.70
CA GLY A 91 33.48 0.45 -26.05
C GLY A 91 32.57 1.33 -25.19
N ALA A 92 32.42 2.59 -25.58
CA ALA A 92 31.41 3.51 -25.07
C ALA A 92 30.01 3.19 -25.64
N ALA A 93 28.96 3.24 -24.81
CA ALA A 93 27.59 3.62 -25.20
C ALA A 93 26.69 3.67 -23.94
N GLY A 94 26.85 4.70 -23.11
CA GLY A 94 25.86 5.06 -22.09
C GLY A 94 25.04 6.25 -22.58
N VAL A 95 23.74 6.08 -22.79
CA VAL A 95 22.81 7.19 -23.03
C VAL A 95 22.23 7.61 -21.68
N LEU A 96 22.57 8.82 -21.25
CA LEU A 96 22.00 9.49 -20.08
C LEU A 96 20.79 10.32 -20.55
N VAL A 97 19.65 10.18 -19.88
CA VAL A 97 18.51 11.12 -20.01
C VAL A 97 18.34 11.82 -18.67
N SER A 98 18.25 13.17 -18.75
CA SER A 98 18.18 14.11 -17.63
C SER A 98 16.86 14.08 -16.87
#